data_AF-A0A832ELF8-F1
#
_entry.id   AF-A0A832ELF8-F1
#
_cell.length_a   1.000
_cell.length_b   1.000
_cell.length_c   1.000
_cell.angle_alpha   90.00
_cell.angle_beta   90.00
_cell.angle_gamma   90.00
#
_symmetry.space_group_name_H-M   'P 1'
#
loop_
_entity.id
_entity.type
_entity.pdbx_description
1 polymer ?
#
loop_
_entity_poly.entity_id
_entity_poly.type
_entity_poly.pdbx_seq_one_letter_code
_entity_poly.pdbx_strand_id
1 'polypeptide(L)'
;MNSFKDIAYTILKEAGKPLHSKEITKIALSRGWLKTAGKTPEATMNAQLVVDINSKKEKSRFIKTAPSTFGLNENFVATPPVEVKKAEKIWKISKDVSTKQKGDIAEARIAELVTLYGDTTLSCYKPISDDEGIDLIVKEKGSLKTMYIQIKSRFGDNPDEIFTATTKAAGIVNNYSMAVVFCYFDTEEGDIWDYLWFVPAPDLIKHANKLDGGKIFGFVAGRKKKESNKWDNYLIDKRDLANQIIAQMKRI
;
A
#
# COMPACT_ATOMS: atom_id res chain seq x y z
N MET A 1 -5.44 23.70 -0.32
CA MET A 1 -5.89 23.95 1.06
C MET A 1 -4.90 24.92 1.68
N ASN A 2 -5.33 26.09 2.15
CA ASN A 2 -4.39 27.11 2.66
C ASN A 2 -3.82 26.67 4.01
N SER A 3 -2.51 26.84 4.22
CA SER A 3 -1.88 26.48 5.49
C SER A 3 -2.29 27.45 6.60
N PHE A 4 -2.19 27.02 7.87
CA PHE A 4 -2.42 27.89 9.05
C PHE A 4 -1.65 29.22 8.96
N LYS A 5 -0.40 29.15 8.46
CA LYS A 5 0.48 30.32 8.33
C LYS A 5 -0.03 31.28 7.26
N ASP A 6 -0.46 30.76 6.11
CA ASP A 6 -0.94 31.64 5.03
C ASP A 6 -2.27 32.30 5.42
N ILE A 7 -3.14 31.59 6.12
CA ILE A 7 -4.37 32.14 6.67
C ILE A 7 -4.07 33.23 7.71
N ALA A 8 -3.16 32.96 8.65
CA ALA A 8 -2.77 33.94 9.67
C ALA A 8 -2.16 35.20 9.06
N TYR A 9 -1.34 35.05 8.00
CA TYR A 9 -0.77 36.17 7.28
C TYR A 9 -1.85 37.07 6.67
N THR A 10 -2.82 36.49 5.97
CA THR A 10 -3.94 37.24 5.38
C THR A 10 -4.76 37.97 6.45
N ILE A 11 -5.07 37.28 7.57
CA ILE A 11 -5.86 37.88 8.66
C ILE A 11 -5.11 39.04 9.33
N LEU A 12 -3.83 38.89 9.62
CA LEU A 12 -3.02 39.95 10.23
C LEU A 12 -2.81 41.13 9.27
N LYS A 13 -2.67 40.85 7.97
CA LYS A 13 -2.56 41.88 6.92
C LYS A 13 -3.82 42.71 6.81
N GLU A 14 -4.99 42.07 6.83
CA GLU A 14 -6.27 42.78 6.81
C GLU A 14 -6.57 43.52 8.10
N ALA A 15 -6.19 42.94 9.25
CA ALA A 15 -6.44 43.55 10.55
C ALA A 15 -5.56 44.79 10.80
N GLY A 16 -4.37 44.85 10.18
CA GLY A 16 -3.42 45.96 10.34
C GLY A 16 -2.85 46.11 11.76
N LYS A 17 -3.07 45.14 12.65
CA LYS A 17 -2.64 45.16 14.05
C LYS A 17 -2.30 43.75 14.56
N PRO A 18 -1.48 43.63 15.62
CA PRO A 18 -1.24 42.34 16.25
C PRO A 18 -2.53 41.74 16.82
N LEU A 19 -2.72 40.44 16.65
CA LEU A 19 -3.89 39.70 17.14
C LEU A 19 -3.46 38.48 17.96
N HIS A 20 -4.29 38.12 18.93
CA HIS A 20 -4.07 36.89 19.69
C HIS A 20 -4.39 35.67 18.80
N SER A 21 -3.63 34.59 18.93
CA SER A 21 -3.83 33.32 18.20
C SER A 21 -5.29 32.81 18.22
N LYS A 22 -5.98 32.95 19.35
CA LYS A 22 -7.42 32.67 19.48
C LYS A 22 -8.28 33.51 18.54
N GLU A 23 -8.00 34.80 18.41
CA GLU A 23 -8.74 35.72 17.53
C GLU A 23 -8.47 35.40 16.06
N ILE A 24 -7.21 35.17 15.70
CA ILE A 24 -6.81 34.75 14.35
C ILE A 24 -7.56 33.47 13.97
N THR A 25 -7.60 32.51 14.88
CA THR A 25 -8.31 31.24 14.67
C THR A 25 -9.83 31.43 14.55
N LYS A 26 -10.42 32.28 15.39
CA LYS A 26 -11.85 32.60 15.35
C LYS A 26 -12.24 33.24 14.01
N ILE A 27 -11.45 34.18 13.51
CA ILE A 27 -11.66 34.82 12.20
C ILE A 27 -11.50 33.80 11.07
N ALA A 28 -10.50 32.93 11.18
CA ALA A 28 -10.24 31.88 10.18
C ALA A 28 -11.40 30.87 10.06
N LEU A 29 -11.99 30.49 11.20
CA LEU A 29 -13.14 29.61 11.27
C LEU A 29 -14.41 30.30 10.77
N SER A 30 -14.67 31.56 11.19
CA SER A 30 -15.88 32.29 10.80
C SER A 30 -15.96 32.56 9.30
N ARG A 31 -14.80 32.73 8.65
CA ARG A 31 -14.69 32.90 7.19
C ARG A 31 -14.64 31.58 6.41
N GLY A 32 -14.65 30.44 7.11
CA GLY A 32 -14.54 29.11 6.49
C GLY A 32 -13.17 28.83 5.85
N TRP A 33 -12.16 29.66 6.14
CA TRP A 33 -10.81 29.53 5.60
C TRP A 33 -10.02 28.41 6.27
N LEU A 34 -10.37 28.12 7.52
CA LEU A 34 -9.80 27.04 8.30
C LEU A 34 -10.86 25.95 8.52
N LYS A 35 -10.53 24.72 8.14
CA LYS A 35 -11.30 23.52 8.48
C LYS A 35 -10.45 22.66 9.41
N THR A 36 -10.96 22.31 10.59
CA THR A 36 -10.19 21.55 11.57
C THR A 36 -11.01 20.40 12.14
N ALA A 37 -10.40 19.21 12.20
CA ALA A 37 -10.94 18.08 12.95
C ALA A 37 -10.51 18.09 14.45
N GLY A 38 -9.51 18.92 14.79
CA GLY A 38 -8.96 19.01 16.14
C GLY A 38 -9.81 19.86 17.09
N LYS A 39 -9.76 19.51 18.38
CA LYS A 39 -10.54 20.19 19.45
C LYS A 39 -10.02 21.59 19.80
N THR A 40 -8.76 21.90 19.52
CA THR A 40 -8.08 23.15 19.92
C THR A 40 -7.27 23.78 18.77
N PRO A 41 -7.95 24.24 17.70
CA PRO A 41 -7.30 24.84 16.54
C PRO A 41 -6.46 26.10 16.88
N GLU A 42 -6.80 26.81 17.95
CA GLU A 42 -6.07 27.98 18.45
C GLU A 42 -4.67 27.64 18.99
N ALA A 43 -4.53 26.47 19.62
CA ALA A 43 -3.25 26.00 20.12
C ALA A 43 -2.33 25.62 18.95
N THR A 44 -2.91 25.02 17.90
CA THR A 44 -2.20 24.72 16.65
C THR A 44 -1.77 26.00 15.94
N MET A 45 -2.67 27.00 15.83
CA MET A 45 -2.34 28.31 15.26
C MET A 45 -1.17 28.96 15.98
N ASN A 46 -1.23 29.02 17.32
CA ASN A 46 -0.14 29.55 18.14
C ASN A 46 1.18 28.81 17.90
N ALA A 47 1.16 27.48 17.95
CA ALA A 47 2.35 26.65 17.75
C ALA A 47 2.97 26.87 16.36
N GLN A 48 2.16 26.91 15.30
CA GLN A 48 2.64 27.12 13.94
C GLN A 48 3.32 28.48 13.75
N LEU A 49 2.78 29.54 14.36
CA LEU A 49 3.36 30.88 14.31
C LEU A 49 4.66 30.96 15.12
N VAL A 50 4.68 30.39 16.34
CA VAL A 50 5.92 30.34 17.17
C VAL A 50 7.03 29.56 16.46
N VAL A 51 6.73 28.41 15.85
CA VAL A 51 7.72 27.61 15.12
C VAL A 51 8.25 28.39 13.91
N ASP A 52 7.40 29.10 13.16
CA ASP A 52 7.84 29.92 12.03
C ASP A 52 8.80 31.03 12.47
N ILE A 53 8.45 31.75 13.55
CA ILE A 53 9.28 32.81 14.13
C ILE A 53 10.62 32.26 14.62
N ASN A 54 10.62 31.15 15.35
CA ASN A 54 11.85 30.58 15.90
C ASN A 54 12.77 30.02 14.81
N SER A 55 12.19 29.36 13.79
CA SER A 55 12.97 28.75 12.71
C SER A 55 13.53 29.77 11.72
N LYS A 56 12.79 30.83 11.41
CA LYS A 56 13.17 31.84 10.41
C LYS A 56 13.74 33.13 11.00
N LYS A 57 13.54 33.39 12.29
CA LYS A 57 13.97 34.61 12.99
C LYS A 57 13.53 35.86 12.22
N GLU A 58 14.46 36.75 11.86
CA GLU A 58 14.20 37.98 11.10
C GLU A 58 13.58 37.74 9.71
N LYS A 59 13.70 36.52 9.16
CA LYS A 59 13.09 36.13 7.88
C LYS A 59 11.66 35.61 8.03
N SER A 60 11.12 35.56 9.25
CA SER A 60 9.72 35.20 9.51
C SER A 60 8.78 36.29 8.99
N ARG A 61 7.61 35.88 8.48
CA ARG A 61 6.51 36.80 8.13
C ARG A 61 5.84 37.41 9.36
N PHE A 62 6.07 36.81 10.52
CA PHE A 62 5.42 37.15 11.78
C PHE A 62 6.45 37.60 12.81
N ILE A 63 5.99 38.43 13.73
CA ILE A 63 6.68 38.77 14.99
C ILE A 63 5.77 38.46 16.16
N LYS A 64 6.35 38.10 17.30
CA LYS A 64 5.60 37.91 18.55
C LYS A 64 5.67 39.20 19.36
N THR A 65 4.53 39.82 19.62
CA THR A 65 4.45 41.10 20.33
C THR A 65 4.07 40.95 21.82
N ALA A 66 3.38 39.86 22.16
CA ALA A 66 3.02 39.50 23.54
C ALA A 66 2.78 37.98 23.66
N PRO A 67 2.49 37.43 24.86
CA PRO A 67 2.11 36.02 24.99
C PRO A 67 0.95 35.66 24.04
N SER A 68 1.24 34.73 23.12
CA SER A 68 0.28 34.24 22.12
C SER A 68 -0.35 35.30 21.20
N THR A 69 0.30 36.46 21.07
CA THR A 69 -0.11 37.58 20.20
C THR A 69 0.95 37.83 19.13
N PHE A 70 0.49 37.96 17.88
CA PHE A 70 1.35 37.99 16.69
C PHE A 70 1.00 39.17 15.80
N GLY A 71 2.02 39.80 15.23
CA GLY A 71 1.91 40.84 14.20
C GLY A 71 2.67 40.44 12.93
N LEU A 72 2.54 41.25 11.88
CA LEU A 72 3.37 41.11 10.67
C LEU A 72 4.76 41.71 10.90
N ASN A 73 5.78 41.06 10.35
CA ASN A 73 7.14 41.60 10.33
C ASN A 73 7.27 42.62 9.20
N GLU A 74 7.49 43.89 9.53
CA GLU A 74 7.66 44.98 8.55
C GLU A 74 8.94 44.83 7.71
N ASN A 75 9.96 44.17 8.27
CA ASN A 75 11.23 43.89 7.59
C ASN A 75 11.16 42.62 6.73
N PHE A 76 9.98 42.01 6.57
CA PHE A 76 9.82 40.83 5.73
C PHE A 76 10.01 41.16 4.25
N VAL A 77 11.16 40.79 3.70
CA VAL A 77 11.37 40.75 2.25
C VAL A 77 10.84 39.42 1.74
N ALA A 78 9.75 39.47 0.96
CA ALA A 78 9.21 38.29 0.30
C ALA A 78 10.22 37.81 -0.75
N THR A 79 11.03 36.81 -0.40
CA THR A 79 11.69 36.02 -1.44
C THR A 79 10.60 35.25 -2.18
N PRO A 80 10.55 35.32 -3.53
CA PRO A 80 9.65 34.48 -4.29
C PRO A 80 9.88 33.03 -3.89
N PRO A 81 8.82 32.20 -3.78
CA PRO A 81 8.99 30.80 -3.45
C PRO A 81 9.85 30.19 -4.55
N VAL A 82 11.12 29.94 -4.25
CA VAL A 82 11.93 29.05 -5.06
C VAL A 82 11.24 27.71 -4.88
N GLU A 83 10.50 27.27 -5.90
CA GLU A 83 10.11 25.88 -6.03
C GLU A 83 11.40 25.09 -6.10
N VAL A 84 11.93 24.72 -4.93
CA VAL A 84 12.92 23.68 -4.82
C VAL A 84 12.14 22.43 -5.21
N LYS A 85 12.13 22.12 -6.52
CA LYS A 85 11.82 20.79 -7.02
C LYS A 85 12.82 19.89 -6.30
N LYS A 86 12.43 19.33 -5.15
CA LYS A 86 13.17 18.27 -4.50
C LYS A 86 13.36 17.25 -5.60
N ALA A 87 14.62 17.00 -5.99
CA ALA A 87 14.93 15.96 -6.94
C ALA A 87 14.19 14.71 -6.47
N GLU A 88 13.25 14.24 -7.29
CA GLU A 88 12.46 13.06 -6.95
C GLU A 88 13.47 11.94 -6.76
N LYS A 89 13.58 11.47 -5.52
CA LYS A 89 14.51 10.42 -5.19
C LYS A 89 13.94 9.15 -5.80
N ILE A 90 14.48 8.74 -6.95
CA ILE A 90 14.09 7.50 -7.61
C ILE A 90 14.53 6.36 -6.72
N TRP A 91 13.57 5.64 -6.15
CA TRP A 91 13.81 4.45 -5.34
C TRP A 91 13.93 3.26 -6.29
N LYS A 92 15.07 2.57 -6.27
CA LYS A 92 15.29 1.37 -7.10
C LYS A 92 15.38 0.15 -6.22
N ILE A 93 14.73 -0.94 -6.63
CA ILE A 93 14.88 -2.23 -5.98
C ILE A 93 16.28 -2.77 -6.25
N SER A 94 16.92 -3.30 -5.21
CA SER A 94 18.23 -3.91 -5.35
C SER A 94 18.17 -5.15 -6.24
N LYS A 95 19.15 -5.27 -7.15
CA LYS A 95 19.32 -6.48 -7.98
C LYS A 95 19.84 -7.67 -7.18
N ASP A 96 20.38 -7.42 -5.98
CA ASP A 96 21.01 -8.43 -5.11
C ASP A 96 20.02 -9.20 -4.23
N VAL A 97 18.72 -8.93 -4.36
CA VAL A 97 17.69 -9.70 -3.64
C VAL A 97 17.70 -11.15 -4.15
N SER A 98 18.07 -12.07 -3.28
CA SER A 98 18.17 -13.50 -3.59
C SER A 98 16.80 -14.12 -3.90
N THR A 99 16.80 -15.29 -4.56
CA THR A 99 15.57 -16.02 -4.88
C THR A 99 14.74 -16.37 -3.64
N LYS A 100 15.40 -16.72 -2.52
CA LYS A 100 14.72 -16.99 -1.25
C LYS A 100 14.03 -15.74 -0.71
N GLN A 101 14.75 -14.62 -0.65
CA GLN A 101 14.18 -13.34 -0.21
C GLN A 101 13.02 -12.87 -1.10
N LYS A 102 13.10 -13.09 -2.41
CA LYS A 102 11.99 -12.82 -3.34
C LYS A 102 10.73 -13.64 -3.03
N GLY A 103 10.92 -14.92 -2.69
CA GLY A 103 9.84 -15.79 -2.21
C GLY A 103 9.24 -15.25 -0.92
N ASP A 104 10.07 -15.02 0.11
CA ASP A 104 9.64 -14.50 1.41
C ASP A 104 8.87 -13.17 1.30
N ILE A 105 9.33 -12.25 0.43
CA ILE A 105 8.64 -10.98 0.17
C ILE A 105 7.26 -11.22 -0.46
N ALA A 106 7.17 -12.07 -1.48
CA ALA A 106 5.90 -12.36 -2.14
C ALA A 106 4.91 -13.03 -1.19
N GLU A 107 5.35 -13.99 -0.38
CA GLU A 107 4.53 -14.64 0.64
C GLU A 107 3.98 -13.64 1.67
N ALA A 108 4.84 -12.74 2.16
CA ALA A 108 4.43 -11.70 3.09
C ALA A 108 3.40 -10.75 2.46
N ARG A 109 3.59 -10.35 1.20
CA ARG A 109 2.64 -9.51 0.46
C ARG A 109 1.30 -10.18 0.23
N ILE A 110 1.29 -11.48 -0.11
CA ILE A 110 0.04 -12.23 -0.23
C ILE A 110 -0.66 -12.33 1.13
N ALA A 111 0.06 -12.62 2.21
CA ALA A 111 -0.52 -12.65 3.55
C ALA A 111 -1.11 -11.29 3.96
N GLU A 112 -0.43 -10.20 3.62
CA GLU A 112 -0.92 -8.82 3.80
C GLU A 112 -2.24 -8.61 3.05
N LEU A 113 -2.28 -8.92 1.75
CA LEU A 113 -3.49 -8.78 0.93
C LEU A 113 -4.67 -9.58 1.51
N VAL A 114 -4.45 -10.84 1.88
CA VAL A 114 -5.47 -11.72 2.45
C VAL A 114 -5.98 -11.22 3.80
N THR A 115 -5.10 -10.58 4.59
CA THR A 115 -5.46 -10.06 5.92
C THR A 115 -6.12 -8.68 5.85
N LEU A 116 -5.74 -7.87 4.86
CA LEU A 116 -6.18 -6.48 4.70
C LEU A 116 -7.54 -6.38 3.99
N TYR A 117 -7.76 -7.20 2.96
CA TYR A 117 -8.96 -7.16 2.13
C TYR A 117 -9.94 -8.28 2.49
N GLY A 118 -11.20 -8.11 2.12
CA GLY A 118 -12.26 -9.11 2.25
C GLY A 118 -13.38 -8.72 3.21
N ASP A 119 -14.55 -9.34 3.02
CA ASP A 119 -15.77 -9.05 3.80
C ASP A 119 -15.77 -9.72 5.19
N THR A 120 -14.89 -10.71 5.39
CA THR A 120 -14.75 -11.45 6.66
C THR A 120 -13.32 -11.37 7.19
N THR A 121 -13.13 -11.83 8.43
CA THR A 121 -11.80 -11.84 9.05
C THR A 121 -11.11 -13.18 8.78
N LEU A 122 -10.20 -13.20 7.81
CA LEU A 122 -9.26 -14.31 7.60
C LEU A 122 -8.06 -14.16 8.56
N SER A 123 -7.44 -15.28 8.91
CA SER A 123 -6.16 -15.34 9.61
C SER A 123 -5.14 -16.07 8.76
N CYS A 124 -3.95 -15.49 8.62
CA CYS A 124 -2.84 -16.10 7.91
C CYS A 124 -1.80 -16.68 8.89
N TYR A 125 -1.30 -17.87 8.60
CA TYR A 125 -0.25 -18.54 9.35
C TYR A 125 0.84 -19.02 8.37
N LYS A 126 2.10 -18.75 8.69
CA LYS A 126 3.24 -19.28 7.94
C LYS A 126 3.72 -20.56 8.64
N PRO A 127 3.82 -21.71 7.94
CA PRO A 127 4.35 -22.93 8.53
C PRO A 127 5.83 -22.77 8.89
N ILE A 128 6.27 -23.51 9.91
CA ILE A 128 7.68 -23.51 10.35
C ILE A 128 8.53 -24.40 9.42
N SER A 129 7.96 -25.49 8.91
CA SER A 129 8.58 -26.37 7.93
C SER A 129 8.10 -26.05 6.51
N ASP A 130 8.98 -26.26 5.53
CA ASP A 130 8.76 -25.99 4.10
C ASP A 130 8.74 -27.28 3.24
N ASP A 131 8.62 -28.45 3.87
CA ASP A 131 8.70 -29.77 3.24
C ASP A 131 7.43 -30.19 2.50
N GLU A 132 6.27 -29.64 2.89
CA GLU A 132 4.97 -29.95 2.27
C GLU A 132 4.64 -29.05 1.06
N GLY A 133 5.48 -28.05 0.76
CA GLY A 133 5.23 -27.08 -0.32
C GLY A 133 4.07 -26.13 -0.04
N ILE A 134 3.71 -25.94 1.23
CA ILE A 134 2.71 -25.01 1.71
C ILE A 134 3.46 -23.76 2.18
N ASP A 135 3.18 -22.62 1.57
CA ASP A 135 3.86 -21.36 1.91
C ASP A 135 3.00 -20.51 2.87
N LEU A 136 1.67 -20.66 2.80
CA LEU A 136 0.71 -19.92 3.61
C LEU A 136 -0.51 -20.78 3.96
N ILE A 137 -0.91 -20.77 5.23
CA ILE A 137 -2.16 -21.38 5.70
C ILE A 137 -3.14 -20.25 6.02
N VAL A 138 -4.29 -20.25 5.36
CA VAL A 138 -5.33 -19.24 5.55
C VAL A 138 -6.55 -19.89 6.18
N LYS A 139 -6.98 -19.37 7.33
CA LYS A 139 -8.09 -19.92 8.10
C LYS A 139 -9.18 -18.87 8.26
N GLU A 140 -10.42 -19.27 8.10
CA GLU A 140 -11.57 -18.45 8.46
C GLU A 140 -11.71 -18.39 10.00
N LYS A 141 -11.81 -17.18 10.57
CA LYS A 141 -12.01 -17.01 12.02
C LYS A 141 -13.40 -17.52 12.40
N GLY A 142 -13.47 -18.26 13.51
CA GLY A 142 -14.73 -18.83 14.00
C GLY A 142 -15.18 -20.15 13.34
N SER A 143 -14.52 -20.61 12.27
CA SER A 143 -14.77 -21.93 11.67
C SER A 143 -13.49 -22.78 11.62
N LEU A 144 -13.57 -24.02 11.15
CA LEU A 144 -12.41 -24.88 10.88
C LEU A 144 -11.97 -24.85 9.40
N LYS A 145 -12.63 -24.03 8.59
CA LYS A 145 -12.33 -23.94 7.15
C LYS A 145 -10.96 -23.33 6.95
N THR A 146 -10.12 -24.09 6.26
CA THR A 146 -8.69 -23.80 6.11
C THR A 146 -8.26 -24.06 4.67
N MET A 147 -7.53 -23.11 4.11
CA MET A 147 -6.90 -23.18 2.81
C MET A 147 -5.38 -23.27 2.98
N TYR A 148 -4.77 -24.20 2.26
CA TYR A 148 -3.33 -24.39 2.18
C TYR A 148 -2.87 -23.84 0.83
N ILE A 149 -2.03 -22.82 0.87
CA ILE A 149 -1.67 -22.03 -0.30
C ILE A 149 -0.17 -22.15 -0.55
N GLN A 150 0.17 -22.59 -1.76
CA GLN A 150 1.51 -22.44 -2.30
C GLN A 150 1.60 -21.14 -3.10
N ILE A 151 2.72 -20.43 -3.00
CA ILE A 151 2.95 -19.13 -3.63
C ILE A 151 4.13 -19.25 -4.60
N LYS A 152 3.94 -18.75 -5.81
CA LYS A 152 4.98 -18.69 -6.84
C LYS A 152 5.03 -17.30 -7.43
N SER A 153 6.18 -16.66 -7.26
CA SER A 153 6.41 -15.30 -7.74
C SER A 153 7.41 -15.23 -8.88
N ARG A 154 7.24 -14.24 -9.75
CA ARG A 154 8.24 -13.79 -10.72
C ARG A 154 8.47 -12.31 -10.52
N PHE A 155 9.73 -11.90 -10.44
CA PHE A 155 10.12 -10.50 -10.31
C PHE A 155 10.56 -9.98 -11.67
N GLY A 156 10.16 -8.77 -12.01
CA GLY A 156 10.67 -8.05 -13.18
C GLY A 156 10.03 -6.68 -13.36
N ASP A 157 10.42 -6.02 -14.43
CA ASP A 157 10.06 -4.65 -14.81
C ASP A 157 9.16 -4.56 -16.06
N ASN A 158 8.93 -5.69 -16.74
CA ASN A 158 8.12 -5.74 -17.94
C ASN A 158 6.78 -6.43 -17.64
N PRO A 159 5.66 -5.70 -17.49
CA PRO A 159 4.34 -6.26 -17.22
C PRO A 159 3.70 -7.04 -18.38
N ASP A 160 4.27 -6.97 -19.59
CA ASP A 160 3.68 -7.58 -20.79
C ASP A 160 4.23 -8.97 -21.14
N GLU A 161 5.33 -9.39 -20.51
CA GLU A 161 5.89 -10.74 -20.67
C GLU A 161 4.93 -11.84 -20.18
N ILE A 162 5.08 -13.03 -20.79
CA ILE A 162 4.35 -14.23 -20.38
C ILE A 162 4.84 -14.64 -18.98
N PHE A 163 3.91 -14.90 -18.07
CA PHE A 163 4.22 -15.44 -16.77
C PHE A 163 4.47 -16.95 -16.87
N THR A 164 5.59 -17.41 -16.32
CA THR A 164 5.92 -18.83 -16.23
C THR A 164 6.36 -19.22 -14.83
N ALA A 165 5.85 -20.32 -14.32
CA ALA A 165 6.28 -20.91 -13.05
C ALA A 165 6.19 -22.44 -13.12
N THR A 166 6.91 -23.11 -12.21
CA THR A 166 6.88 -24.56 -12.08
C THR A 166 6.65 -24.96 -10.63
N THR A 167 5.87 -26.01 -10.44
CA THR A 167 5.58 -26.58 -9.13
C THR A 167 5.82 -28.09 -9.15
N LYS A 168 6.43 -28.64 -8.10
CA LYS A 168 6.62 -30.08 -7.95
C LYS A 168 5.27 -30.75 -7.69
N ALA A 169 4.93 -31.78 -8.46
CA ALA A 169 3.66 -32.49 -8.31
C ALA A 169 3.49 -33.13 -6.93
N ALA A 170 4.60 -33.58 -6.31
CA ALA A 170 4.59 -34.19 -4.97
C ALA A 170 4.09 -33.24 -3.86
N GLY A 171 4.22 -31.92 -4.06
CA GLY A 171 3.75 -30.90 -3.12
C GLY A 171 2.35 -30.36 -3.46
N ILE A 172 1.64 -30.93 -4.44
CA ILE A 172 0.29 -30.50 -4.81
C ILE A 172 -0.69 -31.62 -4.53
N VAL A 173 -1.44 -31.49 -3.44
CA VAL A 173 -2.49 -32.43 -3.04
C VAL A 173 -3.76 -32.13 -3.84
N ASN A 174 -4.35 -33.16 -4.46
CA ASN A 174 -5.59 -33.04 -5.23
C ASN A 174 -6.82 -32.85 -4.32
N ASN A 175 -6.95 -31.67 -3.72
CA ASN A 175 -8.03 -31.32 -2.80
C ASN A 175 -8.37 -29.83 -2.92
N TYR A 176 -9.65 -29.48 -2.78
CA TYR A 176 -10.12 -28.09 -2.88
C TYR A 176 -9.71 -27.18 -1.71
N SER A 177 -9.21 -27.75 -0.62
CA SER A 177 -8.54 -27.03 0.47
C SER A 177 -7.13 -26.58 0.10
N MET A 178 -6.61 -26.98 -1.07
CA MET A 178 -5.31 -26.55 -1.55
C MET A 178 -5.43 -25.67 -2.80
N ALA A 179 -4.60 -24.64 -2.88
CA ALA A 179 -4.51 -23.77 -4.03
C ALA A 179 -3.07 -23.28 -4.26
N VAL A 180 -2.81 -22.76 -5.46
CA VAL A 180 -1.56 -22.09 -5.81
C VAL A 180 -1.87 -20.66 -6.24
N VAL A 181 -1.15 -19.72 -5.63
CA VAL A 181 -1.14 -18.31 -6.05
C VAL A 181 0.07 -18.08 -6.93
N PHE A 182 -0.17 -17.62 -8.16
CA PHE A 182 0.89 -17.14 -9.06
C PHE A 182 0.81 -15.62 -9.12
N CYS A 183 1.89 -14.93 -8.73
CA CYS A 183 1.92 -13.48 -8.71
C CYS A 183 3.17 -12.93 -9.39
N TYR A 184 3.02 -11.79 -10.07
CA TYR A 184 4.16 -11.05 -10.59
C TYR A 184 4.48 -9.91 -9.61
N PHE A 185 5.75 -9.74 -9.27
CA PHE A 185 6.23 -8.63 -8.48
C PHE A 185 6.90 -7.62 -9.42
N ASP A 186 6.30 -6.45 -9.51
CA ASP A 186 6.77 -5.34 -10.35
C ASP A 186 7.92 -4.63 -9.64
N THR A 187 9.10 -4.63 -10.25
CA THR A 187 10.29 -4.03 -9.63
C THR A 187 10.41 -2.52 -9.81
N GLU A 188 9.62 -1.92 -10.69
CA GLU A 188 9.53 -0.47 -10.81
C GLU A 188 8.59 0.10 -9.74
N GLU A 189 7.47 -0.60 -9.48
CA GLU A 189 6.48 -0.18 -8.46
C GLU A 189 6.83 -0.67 -7.04
N GLY A 190 7.63 -1.74 -6.90
CA GLY A 190 7.96 -2.30 -5.60
C GLY A 190 6.81 -3.04 -4.92
N ASP A 191 5.89 -3.58 -5.71
CA ASP A 191 4.71 -4.29 -5.22
C ASP A 191 4.30 -5.45 -6.15
N ILE A 192 3.38 -6.29 -5.66
CA ILE A 192 2.68 -7.26 -6.50
C ILE A 192 1.86 -6.51 -7.56
N TRP A 193 1.95 -6.96 -8.80
CA TRP A 193 1.15 -6.43 -9.91
C TRP A 193 -0.36 -6.52 -9.62
N ASP A 194 -1.15 -5.66 -10.26
CA ASP A 194 -2.57 -5.48 -9.92
C ASP A 194 -3.40 -6.76 -10.04
N TYR A 195 -2.96 -7.72 -10.85
CA TYR A 195 -3.60 -9.01 -11.01
C TYR A 195 -2.68 -10.17 -10.64
N LEU A 196 -3.29 -11.23 -10.11
CA LEU A 196 -2.65 -12.49 -9.80
C LEU A 196 -3.57 -13.65 -10.17
N TRP A 197 -3.02 -14.86 -10.25
CA TRP A 197 -3.83 -16.06 -10.41
C TRP A 197 -4.02 -16.77 -9.08
N PHE A 198 -5.26 -17.10 -8.76
CA PHE A 198 -5.61 -17.99 -7.66
C PHE A 198 -6.21 -19.27 -8.23
N VAL A 199 -5.44 -20.37 -8.19
CA VAL A 199 -5.79 -21.62 -8.89
C VAL A 199 -5.95 -22.75 -7.87
N PRO A 200 -7.15 -23.32 -7.69
CA PRO A 200 -7.31 -24.51 -6.84
C PRO A 200 -6.48 -25.69 -7.36
N ALA A 201 -5.97 -26.53 -6.46
CA ALA A 201 -5.07 -27.62 -6.82
C ALA A 201 -5.67 -28.63 -7.83
N PRO A 202 -6.95 -29.05 -7.73
CA PRO A 202 -7.55 -29.94 -8.73
C PRO A 202 -7.56 -29.33 -10.14
N ASP A 203 -7.82 -28.02 -10.24
CA ASP A 203 -7.80 -27.28 -11.49
C ASP A 203 -6.37 -27.15 -12.05
N LEU A 204 -5.38 -26.89 -11.20
CA LEU A 204 -3.97 -26.85 -11.60
C LEU A 204 -3.51 -28.21 -12.15
N ILE A 205 -3.80 -29.30 -11.46
CA ILE A 205 -3.43 -30.68 -11.89
C ILE A 205 -4.04 -31.00 -13.26
N LYS A 206 -5.28 -30.57 -13.49
CA LYS A 206 -6.01 -30.81 -14.73
C LYS A 206 -5.44 -30.00 -15.90
N HIS A 207 -5.09 -28.74 -15.67
CA HIS A 207 -4.81 -27.78 -16.74
C HIS A 207 -3.33 -27.48 -16.95
N ALA A 208 -2.45 -27.73 -15.96
CA ALA A 208 -1.03 -27.46 -16.07
C ALA A 208 -0.34 -28.34 -17.12
N ASN A 209 0.74 -27.80 -17.70
CA ASN A 209 1.60 -28.58 -18.58
C ASN A 209 2.35 -29.62 -17.73
N LYS A 210 2.29 -30.90 -18.11
CA LYS A 210 3.02 -31.96 -17.41
C LYS A 210 4.44 -32.04 -17.96
N LEU A 211 5.41 -31.69 -17.13
CA LEU A 211 6.83 -31.72 -17.43
C LEU A 211 7.49 -32.87 -16.65
N ASP A 212 8.67 -33.31 -17.10
CA ASP A 212 9.44 -34.39 -16.45
C ASP A 212 8.58 -35.63 -16.12
N GLY A 213 7.87 -36.14 -17.13
CA GLY A 213 6.97 -37.30 -16.97
C GLY A 213 5.78 -37.07 -16.03
N GLY A 214 5.43 -35.81 -15.74
CA GLY A 214 4.34 -35.44 -14.81
C GLY A 214 4.78 -35.18 -13.38
N LYS A 215 6.10 -35.20 -13.08
CA LYS A 215 6.64 -34.84 -11.77
C LYS A 215 6.61 -33.34 -11.50
N ILE A 216 6.50 -32.54 -12.56
CA ILE A 216 6.48 -31.08 -12.47
C ILE A 216 5.27 -30.55 -13.25
N PHE A 217 4.52 -29.66 -12.61
CA PHE A 217 3.47 -28.87 -13.23
C PHE A 217 4.04 -27.53 -13.71
N GLY A 218 3.99 -27.30 -15.02
CA GLY A 218 4.32 -26.03 -15.65
C GLY A 218 3.09 -25.14 -15.80
N PHE A 219 3.16 -23.96 -15.21
CA PHE A 219 2.17 -22.89 -15.34
C PHE A 219 2.70 -21.84 -16.32
N VAL A 220 1.94 -21.56 -17.37
CA VAL A 220 2.28 -20.56 -18.40
C VAL A 220 1.02 -19.78 -18.73
N ALA A 221 1.01 -18.47 -18.49
CA ALA A 221 -0.14 -17.61 -18.70
C ALA A 221 0.28 -16.22 -19.19
N GLY A 222 -0.46 -15.67 -20.15
CA GLY A 222 -0.36 -14.25 -20.49
C GLY A 222 -1.04 -13.41 -19.41
N ARG A 223 -0.50 -12.22 -19.12
CA ARG A 223 -1.02 -11.33 -18.06
C ARG A 223 -2.24 -10.50 -18.47
N LYS A 224 -2.52 -10.38 -19.76
CA LYS A 224 -3.74 -9.73 -20.28
C LYS A 224 -4.83 -10.78 -20.46
N LYS A 225 -6.05 -10.51 -20.00
CA LYS A 225 -7.22 -11.33 -20.35
C LYS A 225 -7.38 -11.30 -21.86
N LYS A 226 -7.14 -12.44 -22.50
CA LYS A 226 -7.38 -12.69 -23.91
C LYS A 226 -8.19 -13.97 -23.88
N GLU A 227 -9.50 -13.88 -24.15
CA GLU A 227 -10.54 -14.91 -23.95
C GLU A 227 -10.20 -16.35 -24.44
N SER A 228 -9.08 -16.55 -25.12
CA SER A 228 -8.47 -17.82 -25.51
C SER A 228 -7.56 -18.52 -24.47
N ASN A 229 -7.18 -17.89 -23.35
CA ASN A 229 -6.24 -18.50 -22.39
C ASN A 229 -6.97 -19.25 -21.25
N LYS A 230 -6.62 -20.53 -21.07
CA LYS A 230 -7.19 -21.44 -20.05
C LYS A 230 -7.09 -20.95 -18.60
N TRP A 231 -6.22 -19.97 -18.33
CA TRP A 231 -6.00 -19.43 -16.99
C TRP A 231 -6.76 -18.15 -16.67
N ASP A 232 -7.45 -17.56 -17.65
CA ASP A 232 -8.07 -16.23 -17.50
C ASP A 232 -9.18 -16.19 -16.44
N ASN A 233 -9.86 -17.32 -16.24
CA ASN A 233 -10.90 -17.48 -15.21
C ASN A 233 -10.34 -17.46 -13.78
N TYR A 234 -9.02 -17.67 -13.63
CA TYR A 234 -8.34 -17.63 -12.33
C TYR A 234 -7.59 -16.31 -12.12
N LEU A 235 -7.53 -15.44 -13.14
CA LEU A 235 -6.88 -14.12 -13.04
C LEU A 235 -7.84 -13.11 -12.40
N ILE A 236 -7.45 -12.66 -11.21
CA ILE A 236 -8.24 -11.80 -10.34
C ILE A 236 -7.44 -10.55 -9.96
N ASP A 237 -8.16 -9.49 -9.61
CA ASP A 237 -7.54 -8.33 -8.96
C ASP A 237 -6.93 -8.79 -7.62
N LYS A 238 -5.71 -8.37 -7.32
CA LYS A 238 -4.98 -8.78 -6.10
C LYS A 238 -5.78 -8.47 -4.81
N ARG A 239 -6.62 -7.44 -4.83
CA ARG A 239 -7.46 -7.02 -3.70
C ARG A 239 -8.67 -7.94 -3.49
N ASP A 240 -9.07 -8.71 -4.50
CA ASP A 240 -10.19 -9.65 -4.40
C ASP A 240 -9.76 -11.05 -3.91
N LEU A 241 -8.45 -11.28 -3.72
CA LEU A 241 -7.90 -12.57 -3.33
C LEU A 241 -8.57 -13.15 -2.07
N ALA A 242 -8.79 -12.32 -1.03
CA ALA A 242 -9.44 -12.77 0.20
C ALA A 242 -10.88 -13.29 -0.05
N ASN A 243 -11.66 -12.57 -0.85
CA ASN A 243 -13.03 -12.97 -1.20
C ASN A 243 -13.04 -14.26 -2.04
N GLN A 244 -12.08 -14.41 -2.95
CA GLN A 244 -11.94 -15.64 -3.76
C GLN A 244 -11.55 -16.84 -2.90
N ILE A 245 -10.68 -16.65 -1.89
CA ILE A 245 -10.37 -17.68 -0.89
C ILE A 245 -11.63 -18.07 -0.11
N ILE A 246 -12.43 -17.10 0.36
CA ILE A 246 -13.69 -17.36 1.08
C ILE A 246 -14.67 -18.11 0.18
N ALA A 247 -14.81 -17.72 -1.09
CA ALA A 247 -15.65 -18.41 -2.06
C ALA A 247 -15.20 -19.86 -2.27
N GLN A 248 -13.89 -20.09 -2.37
CA GLN A 248 -13.31 -21.42 -2.50
C GLN A 248 -13.54 -22.28 -1.24
N MET A 249 -13.49 -21.70 -0.05
CA MET A 249 -13.82 -22.36 1.23
C MET A 249 -15.29 -22.81 1.33
N LYS A 250 -16.17 -22.44 0.40
CA LYS A 250 -17.52 -23.01 0.32
C LYS A 250 -17.56 -24.40 -0.34
N ARG A 251 -16.46 -24.81 -0.97
CA ARG A 251 -16.30 -26.09 -1.68
C ARG A 251 -15.58 -27.17 -0.85
N ILE A 252 -15.21 -26.84 0.38
CA ILE A 252 -14.48 -27.71 1.33
C ILE A 252 -15.34 -28.02 2.55
#